data_AF-A0A1F6EFU6-F1
#
_entry.id   AF-A0A1F6EFU6-F1
#
_cell.length_a   1.000
_cell.length_b   1.000
_cell.length_c   1.000
_cell.angle_alpha   90.00
_cell.angle_beta   90.00
_cell.angle_gamma   90.00
#
_symmetry.space_group_name_H-M   'P 1'
#
loop_
_entity.id
_entity.type
_entity.pdbx_description
1 polymer ?
#
loop_
_entity_poly.entity_id
_entity_poly.type
_entity_poly.pdbx_seq_one_letter_code
_entity_poly.pdbx_strand_id
1 'polypeptide(L)'
;MSIRMRHTRGHTGNRRSHHALKEMNTVKDKESGNLRLPHRVDEITGMYRGKQIFIPKVKSEHRTKVKGPSTEPVVKHAHEHAQEVHANAEAKSSKGISGKVATGGRPKARSGFGGGV
;
A
#
# COMPACT_ATOMS: atom_id res chain seq x y z
N MET A 1 -17.19 -30.27 1.34
CA MET A 1 -15.91 -30.84 1.79
C MET A 1 -15.48 -30.17 3.09
N SER A 2 -15.54 -30.86 4.23
CA SER A 2 -14.93 -30.40 5.48
C SER A 2 -13.58 -31.09 5.69
N ILE A 3 -12.53 -30.30 5.94
CA ILE A 3 -11.22 -30.85 6.33
C ILE A 3 -11.35 -31.35 7.77
N ARG A 4 -11.29 -32.66 7.96
CA ARG A 4 -11.47 -33.31 9.27
C ARG A 4 -10.26 -33.13 10.20
N MET A 5 -9.04 -32.98 9.64
CA MET A 5 -7.79 -32.86 10.40
C MET A 5 -6.81 -31.88 9.78
N ARG A 6 -5.91 -31.32 10.59
CA ARG A 6 -4.83 -30.43 10.12
C ARG A 6 -3.84 -31.20 9.26
N HIS A 7 -3.41 -30.60 8.14
CA HIS A 7 -2.32 -31.16 7.34
C HIS A 7 -1.02 -31.12 8.13
N THR A 8 -0.24 -32.20 8.01
CA THR A 8 1.10 -32.24 8.59
C THR A 8 2.01 -31.23 7.89
N ARG A 9 3.06 -30.78 8.60
CA ARG A 9 4.06 -29.87 8.04
C ARG A 9 4.73 -30.47 6.79
N GLY A 10 5.03 -31.77 6.81
CA GLY A 10 5.60 -32.50 5.67
C GLY A 10 4.68 -32.52 4.44
N HIS A 11 3.38 -32.77 4.62
CA HIS A 11 2.43 -32.75 3.50
C HIS A 11 2.31 -31.36 2.87
N THR A 12 2.31 -30.31 3.70
CA THR A 12 2.31 -28.93 3.21
C THR A 12 3.62 -28.56 2.51
N GLY A 13 4.77 -29.01 3.05
CA GLY A 13 6.09 -28.80 2.45
C GLY A 13 6.23 -29.46 1.08
N ASN A 14 5.85 -30.73 0.96
CA ASN A 14 5.90 -31.47 -0.31
C ASN A 14 4.98 -30.82 -1.35
N ARG A 15 3.77 -30.41 -0.95
CA ARG A 15 2.86 -29.68 -1.86
C ARG A 15 3.46 -28.36 -2.35
N ARG A 16 4.17 -27.63 -1.48
CA ARG A 16 4.81 -26.35 -1.82
C ARG A 16 6.21 -26.48 -2.41
N SER A 17 6.75 -27.68 -2.55
CA SER A 17 8.12 -27.90 -3.04
C SER A 17 8.37 -27.34 -4.44
N HIS A 18 7.33 -27.31 -5.28
CA HIS A 18 7.40 -26.76 -6.64
C HIS A 18 7.09 -25.26 -6.74
N HIS A 19 6.87 -24.56 -5.62
CA HIS A 19 6.47 -23.13 -5.62
C HIS A 19 7.66 -22.15 -5.75
N ALA A 20 8.88 -22.64 -5.98
CA ALA A 20 10.04 -21.78 -6.09
C ALA A 20 9.90 -20.81 -7.29
N LEU A 21 10.22 -19.54 -7.07
CA LEU A 21 10.29 -18.54 -8.14
C LEU A 21 11.57 -18.76 -8.96
N LYS A 22 11.46 -18.55 -10.28
CA LYS A 22 12.61 -18.60 -11.19
C LYS A 22 13.18 -17.20 -11.38
N GLU A 23 14.50 -17.13 -11.55
CA GLU A 23 15.19 -15.89 -11.88
C GLU A 23 14.78 -15.37 -13.26
N MET A 24 14.86 -14.04 -13.41
CA MET A 24 14.54 -13.36 -14.65
C MET A 24 15.75 -13.38 -15.58
N ASN A 25 15.56 -13.74 -16.85
CA ASN A 25 16.63 -13.64 -17.83
C ASN A 25 16.91 -12.15 -18.11
N THR A 26 18.13 -11.69 -17.83
CA THR A 26 18.58 -10.32 -18.08
C THR A 26 19.79 -10.32 -19.00
N VAL A 27 19.78 -9.42 -19.98
CA VAL A 27 20.79 -9.29 -21.03
C VAL A 27 21.45 -7.93 -20.89
N LYS A 28 22.77 -7.90 -20.95
CA LYS A 28 23.54 -6.65 -21.04
C LYS A 28 23.39 -6.04 -22.42
N ASP A 29 23.02 -4.77 -22.48
CA ASP A 29 23.02 -4.01 -23.71
C ASP A 29 24.45 -3.65 -24.12
N LYS A 30 24.71 -3.63 -25.44
CA LYS A 30 26.06 -3.41 -25.97
C LYS A 30 26.44 -1.94 -26.00
N GLU A 31 25.47 -1.05 -26.18
CA GLU A 31 25.74 0.39 -26.35
C GLU A 31 25.66 1.11 -25.01
N SER A 32 24.65 0.81 -24.20
CA SER A 32 24.46 1.46 -22.91
C SER A 32 25.08 0.71 -21.72
N GLY A 33 25.44 -0.57 -21.91
CA GLY A 33 25.93 -1.43 -20.82
C GLY A 33 24.87 -1.82 -19.78
N ASN A 34 23.62 -1.37 -19.95
CA ASN A 34 22.54 -1.58 -19.00
C ASN A 34 21.97 -3.01 -19.08
N LEU A 35 21.38 -3.46 -17.97
CA LEU A 35 20.64 -4.72 -17.93
C LEU A 35 19.22 -4.49 -18.43
N ARG A 36 18.85 -5.17 -19.51
CA ARG A 36 17.49 -5.18 -20.05
C ARG A 36 16.93 -6.59 -20.13
N LEU A 37 15.61 -6.71 -20.12
CA LEU A 37 14.95 -7.97 -20.42
C LEU A 37 15.04 -8.28 -21.92
N PRO A 38 15.13 -9.56 -22.32
CA PRO A 38 15.00 -9.97 -23.71
C PRO A 38 13.74 -9.40 -24.35
N HIS A 39 13.83 -9.00 -25.63
CA HIS A 39 12.74 -8.45 -26.43
C HIS A 39 12.06 -7.19 -25.89
N ARG A 40 12.66 -6.52 -24.90
CA ARG A 40 12.20 -5.22 -24.40
C ARG A 40 13.15 -4.09 -24.84
N VAL A 41 12.58 -2.89 -24.90
CA VAL A 41 13.31 -1.64 -25.13
C VAL A 41 14.14 -1.31 -23.89
N ASP A 42 15.31 -0.72 -24.07
CA ASP A 42 16.06 -0.13 -22.96
C ASP A 42 15.34 1.14 -22.48
N GLU A 43 14.95 1.19 -21.20
CA GLU A 43 14.22 2.33 -20.63
C GLU A 43 15.06 3.61 -20.58
N ILE A 44 16.39 3.46 -20.50
CA ILE A 44 17.32 4.59 -20.36
C ILE A 44 17.59 5.21 -21.72
N THR A 45 17.95 4.39 -22.70
CA THR A 45 18.33 4.87 -24.02
C THR A 45 17.12 5.01 -24.95
N GLY A 46 16.03 4.30 -24.69
CA GLY A 46 14.86 4.23 -25.58
C GLY A 46 15.11 3.46 -26.87
N MET A 47 16.20 2.68 -26.92
CA MET A 47 16.68 1.97 -28.10
C MET A 47 16.19 0.52 -28.13
N TYR A 48 15.84 0.04 -29.33
CA TYR A 48 15.55 -1.36 -29.59
C TYR A 48 15.97 -1.75 -31.00
N ARG A 49 16.78 -2.81 -31.12
CA ARG A 49 17.29 -3.32 -32.41
C ARG A 49 17.92 -2.22 -33.29
N GLY A 50 18.67 -1.30 -32.68
CA GLY A 50 19.36 -0.20 -33.37
C GLY A 50 18.45 0.96 -33.80
N LYS A 51 17.20 0.99 -33.35
CA LYS A 51 16.24 2.08 -33.64
C LYS A 51 15.84 2.78 -32.35
N GLN A 52 15.79 4.12 -32.42
CA GLN A 52 15.24 4.96 -31.35
C GLN A 52 13.71 4.85 -31.37
N ILE A 53 13.11 4.29 -30.32
CA ILE A 53 11.65 4.16 -30.21
C ILE A 53 11.04 5.37 -29.52
N PHE A 54 11.65 5.85 -28.44
CA PHE A 54 11.20 7.04 -27.75
C PHE A 54 12.39 7.85 -27.26
N ILE A 55 12.27 9.17 -27.27
CA ILE A 55 13.29 10.03 -26.69
C ILE A 55 13.16 9.91 -25.16
N PRO A 56 14.18 9.44 -24.43
CA PRO A 56 14.10 9.33 -22.99
C PRO A 56 13.90 10.72 -22.41
N LYS A 57 12.81 10.90 -21.66
CA LYS A 57 12.59 12.12 -20.90
C LYS A 57 13.63 12.14 -19.80
N VAL A 58 14.64 13.00 -19.92
CA VAL A 58 15.57 13.30 -18.83
C VAL A 58 14.68 13.65 -17.63
N LYS A 59 14.70 12.81 -16.59
CA LYS A 59 13.96 13.09 -15.36
C LYS A 59 14.51 14.41 -14.84
N SER A 60 13.75 15.48 -15.00
CA SER A 60 14.06 16.73 -14.32
C SER A 60 14.06 16.41 -12.84
N GLU A 61 15.22 16.51 -12.20
CA GLU A 61 15.37 16.48 -10.75
C GLU A 61 14.21 17.23 -10.12
N HIS A 62 13.46 16.58 -9.23
CA HIS A 62 12.39 17.23 -8.50
C HIS A 62 13.03 18.24 -7.55
N ARG A 63 13.34 19.42 -8.05
CA ARG A 63 13.79 20.55 -7.24
C ARG A 63 12.63 20.85 -6.30
N THR A 64 12.78 20.48 -5.05
CA THR A 64 11.90 20.96 -3.98
C THR A 64 11.95 22.47 -4.06
N LYS A 65 10.88 23.12 -4.52
CA LYS A 65 10.78 24.57 -4.50
C LYS A 65 10.96 24.99 -3.05
N VAL A 66 12.10 25.61 -2.73
CA VAL A 66 12.30 26.24 -1.43
C VAL A 66 11.19 27.28 -1.32
N LYS A 67 10.28 27.06 -0.37
CA LYS A 67 9.16 27.97 -0.11
C LYS A 67 9.76 29.29 0.35
N GLY A 68 9.83 30.27 -0.55
CA GLY A 68 10.18 31.64 -0.19
C GLY A 68 9.18 32.19 0.84
N PRO A 69 9.57 33.22 1.63
CA PRO A 69 8.69 33.78 2.64
C PRO A 69 7.38 34.26 1.99
N SER A 70 6.26 33.70 2.45
CA SER A 70 4.91 34.06 2.00
C SER A 70 4.65 35.52 2.33
N THR A 71 4.77 36.42 1.35
CA THR A 71 4.59 37.87 1.56
C THR A 71 3.12 38.30 1.42
N GLU A 72 2.22 37.39 1.05
CA GLU A 72 0.79 37.73 0.90
C GLU A 72 -0.09 36.94 1.87
N PRO A 73 -1.05 37.60 2.57
CA PRO A 73 -1.96 36.92 3.48
C PRO A 73 -2.99 36.11 2.69
N VAL A 74 -3.01 34.80 2.94
CA VAL A 74 -3.97 33.86 2.35
C VAL A 74 -5.38 34.22 2.81
N VAL A 75 -6.22 34.69 1.89
CA VAL A 75 -7.65 34.92 2.12
C VAL A 75 -8.32 33.56 2.35
N LYS A 76 -8.94 33.36 3.52
CA LYS A 76 -9.65 32.13 3.85
C LYS A 76 -10.96 32.08 3.07
N HIS A 77 -11.13 31.11 2.18
CA HIS A 77 -12.41 30.85 1.54
C HIS A 77 -13.40 30.26 2.56
N ALA A 78 -14.49 30.98 2.82
CA ALA A 78 -15.60 30.49 3.64
C ALA A 78 -16.49 29.58 2.80
N HIS A 79 -16.64 28.32 3.20
CA HIS A 79 -17.67 27.43 2.66
C HIS A 79 -18.92 27.55 3.53
N GLU A 80 -19.97 28.17 2.99
CA GLU A 80 -21.31 28.20 3.58
C GLU A 80 -21.92 26.79 3.44
N HIS A 81 -22.10 26.08 4.56
CA HIS A 81 -22.83 24.81 4.57
C HIS A 81 -24.29 25.07 4.95
N ALA A 82 -25.18 25.02 3.94
CA ALA A 82 -26.62 25.03 4.18
C ALA A 82 -27.02 23.80 5.02
N GLN A 83 -27.61 24.03 6.18
CA GLN A 83 -28.07 22.97 7.08
C GLN A 83 -29.52 22.60 6.72
N GLU A 84 -29.70 21.48 6.01
CA GLU A 84 -31.01 20.82 5.93
C GLU A 84 -31.19 19.93 7.17
N VAL A 85 -32.07 20.35 8.08
CA VAL A 85 -32.43 19.59 9.28
C VAL A 85 -33.49 18.56 8.88
N HIS A 86 -33.10 17.31 8.65
CA HIS A 86 -34.06 16.22 8.46
C HIS A 86 -34.63 15.76 9.81
N ALA A 87 -35.92 16.00 10.01
CA ALA A 87 -36.66 15.91 11.27
C ALA A 87 -37.00 14.49 11.77
N ASN A 88 -36.23 13.44 11.43
CA ASN A 88 -36.51 12.08 11.90
C ASN A 88 -35.23 11.33 12.26
N ALA A 89 -34.63 11.70 13.40
CA ALA A 89 -33.58 10.92 14.05
C ALA A 89 -33.90 10.73 15.54
N GLU A 90 -35.13 10.35 15.86
CA GLU A 90 -35.40 9.71 17.14
C GLU A 90 -35.02 8.24 17.08
N ALA A 91 -34.34 7.81 18.14
CA ALA A 91 -33.90 6.45 18.47
C ALA A 91 -32.70 5.89 17.66
N LYS A 92 -31.50 6.02 18.25
CA LYS A 92 -30.57 4.89 18.49
C LYS A 92 -29.45 5.26 19.49
N SER A 93 -29.65 4.82 20.72
CA SER A 93 -28.67 4.40 21.74
C SER A 93 -27.39 5.24 21.95
N SER A 94 -27.39 6.00 23.05
CA SER A 94 -26.20 6.56 23.69
C SER A 94 -25.37 5.46 24.39
N LYS A 95 -24.62 4.68 23.62
CA LYS A 95 -23.49 3.92 24.17
C LYS A 95 -22.38 3.78 23.13
N GLY A 96 -21.87 4.95 22.74
CA GLY A 96 -20.62 5.08 22.01
C GLY A 96 -19.39 4.99 22.91
N ILE A 97 -18.25 4.79 22.26
CA ILE A 97 -16.89 4.55 22.76
C ILE A 97 -16.43 5.52 23.88
N SER A 98 -17.01 6.71 23.98
CA SER A 98 -16.69 7.72 25.00
C SER A 98 -17.01 7.28 26.43
N GLY A 99 -17.98 6.39 26.64
CA GLY A 99 -18.31 5.87 27.98
C GLY A 99 -17.23 4.93 28.57
N LYS A 100 -16.35 4.37 27.73
CA LYS A 100 -15.31 3.41 28.18
C LYS A 100 -14.01 4.08 28.64
N VAL A 101 -13.79 5.34 28.30
CA VAL A 101 -12.57 6.08 28.69
C VAL A 101 -12.78 6.85 29.99
N ALA A 102 -14.01 7.29 30.29
CA ALA A 102 -14.32 8.10 31.48
C ALA A 102 -14.32 7.30 32.80
N THR A 103 -14.51 5.98 32.76
CA THR A 103 -14.60 5.13 33.97
C THR A 103 -13.38 4.22 34.16
N GLY A 104 -12.18 4.64 33.76
CA GLY A 104 -10.90 4.02 34.19
C GLY A 104 -10.76 2.49 34.01
N GLY A 105 -11.63 1.86 33.21
CA GLY A 105 -11.73 0.42 33.12
C GLY A 105 -10.78 -0.10 32.06
N ARG A 106 -9.59 -0.55 32.46
CA ARG A 106 -8.70 -1.31 31.57
C ARG A 106 -9.48 -2.49 30.98
N PRO A 107 -9.48 -2.72 29.66
CA PRO A 107 -10.10 -3.91 29.10
C PRO A 107 -9.43 -5.14 29.73
N LYS A 108 -10.23 -6.01 30.35
CA LYS A 108 -9.76 -7.29 30.89
C LYS A 108 -9.13 -8.05 29.71
N ALA A 109 -7.81 -8.10 29.66
CA ALA A 109 -7.10 -9.04 28.81
C ALA A 109 -7.68 -10.41 29.14
N ARG A 110 -8.31 -11.07 28.15
CA ARG A 110 -8.65 -12.48 28.27
C ARG A 110 -7.34 -13.25 28.14
N SER A 111 -6.56 -13.24 29.21
CA SER A 111 -5.49 -14.20 29.46
C SER A 111 -6.15 -15.57 29.64
N GLY A 112 -6.41 -16.26 28.53
CA GLY A 112 -6.80 -17.66 28.53
C GLY A 112 -5.56 -18.54 28.55
N PHE A 113 -4.78 -18.47 29.62
CA PHE A 113 -3.89 -19.54 30.04
C PHE A 113 -4.73 -20.45 30.95
N GLY A 114 -4.98 -21.70 30.53
CA GLY A 114 -5.67 -22.68 31.38
C GLY A 114 -6.64 -23.58 30.62
N GLY A 115 -6.15 -24.72 30.18
CA GLY A 115 -6.92 -25.83 29.64
C GLY A 115 -6.12 -27.10 29.72
N GLY A 116 -5.65 -27.44 30.93
CA GLY A 116 -5.21 -28.78 31.31
C GLY A 116 -6.09 -29.22 32.47
N VAL A 117 -7.02 -30.12 32.22
CA VAL A 117 -6.96 -31.57 32.51
C VAL A 117 -7.90 -32.25 31.50
#